data_AF-A0A8H5QXG3-F1
#
_entry.id   AF-A0A8H5QXG3-F1
#
_cell.length_a   1.000
_cell.length_b   1.000
_cell.length_c   1.000
_cell.angle_alpha   90.00
_cell.angle_beta   90.00
_cell.angle_gamma   90.00
#
_symmetry.space_group_name_H-M   'P 1'
#
loop_
_entity.id
_entity.type
_entity.pdbx_description
1 polymer ?
#
loop_
_entity_poly.entity_id
_entity_poly.type
_entity_poly.pdbx_seq_one_letter_code
_entity_poly.pdbx_strand_id
1 'polypeptide(L)'
;MPSFENITFGVELELMTPLPDSYRMWRFISPSAASRFNMADLLAKRTSLPIAVQCCHLEDDRCTICATVPKESQFNGDCVLQFPEMLSYEEVVAERCFMFKTEFLEFAHPLSHKRSWDGVEITTPVFHAGELNDGLATMKTALTNLRQLDLEISADDSCGMHVHVGVETGMTILLAQKITTLVILLETTLLLRLVAPPRWKGAFSMPICENSALAMDMDLHKPLDNPTLLNQHVPCMSTMKPGKWNNWYPKHIYKMLHGVWGSTILADLSLRLKKAHRHRCGFALSLRDHKVSGGENLEGSATTVEFRYSQMTFDHELLRNWAEILARIVVIAQGDAEEFKRCVERIISINGRDDKDVWKGLLTDVLGLGHRVPQWEEQLKCFERGEYISHLDDELLLKCL
;
A
#
# COMPACT_ATOMS: atom_id res chain seq x y z
N MET A 1 -7.70 18.07 15.15
CA MET A 1 -7.08 17.20 14.14
C MET A 1 -7.77 17.50 12.81
N PRO A 2 -7.03 17.71 11.72
CA PRO A 2 -7.65 17.97 10.41
C PRO A 2 -8.55 16.80 9.99
N SER A 3 -9.58 17.08 9.20
CA SER A 3 -10.46 16.06 8.62
C SER A 3 -9.70 15.18 7.60
N PHE A 4 -10.24 14.03 7.20
CA PHE A 4 -9.73 13.24 6.07
C PHE A 4 -10.11 13.85 4.70
N GLU A 5 -10.58 15.10 4.68
CA GLU A 5 -10.99 15.82 3.47
C GLU A 5 -9.93 15.75 2.37
N ASN A 6 -10.42 15.62 1.13
CA ASN A 6 -9.64 15.56 -0.10
C ASN A 6 -8.69 14.35 -0.23
N ILE A 7 -8.79 13.34 0.64
CA ILE A 7 -8.03 12.09 0.49
C ILE A 7 -8.77 11.12 -0.42
N THR A 8 -8.02 10.56 -1.37
CA THR A 8 -8.39 9.32 -2.06
C THR A 8 -7.49 8.19 -1.60
N PHE A 9 -7.98 6.96 -1.60
CA PHE A 9 -7.15 5.81 -1.27
C PHE A 9 -7.64 4.53 -1.93
N GLY A 10 -6.78 3.53 -2.01
CA GLY A 10 -7.10 2.18 -2.45
C GLY A 10 -6.26 1.17 -1.70
N VAL A 11 -6.71 -0.08 -1.68
CA VAL A 11 -6.00 -1.19 -1.02
C VAL A 11 -5.75 -2.29 -2.05
N GLU A 12 -4.58 -2.89 -2.00
CA GLU A 12 -4.22 -4.08 -2.76
C GLU A 12 -3.98 -5.23 -1.77
N LEU A 13 -4.60 -6.38 -2.03
CA LEU A 13 -4.51 -7.58 -1.22
C LEU A 13 -3.91 -8.71 -2.04
N GLU A 14 -2.73 -9.18 -1.66
CA GLU A 14 -2.04 -10.28 -2.34
C GLU A 14 -2.40 -11.61 -1.66
N LEU A 15 -2.77 -12.62 -2.44
CA LEU A 15 -3.13 -13.95 -1.93
C LEU A 15 -2.94 -15.03 -2.99
N MET A 16 -3.25 -16.27 -2.64
CA MET A 16 -3.19 -17.45 -3.50
C MET A 16 -4.50 -18.21 -3.49
N THR A 17 -4.85 -18.81 -4.63
CA THR A 17 -6.00 -19.72 -4.77
C THR A 17 -5.66 -20.83 -5.77
N PRO A 18 -6.15 -22.07 -5.57
CA PRO A 18 -5.94 -23.14 -6.53
C PRO A 18 -6.70 -22.87 -7.83
N LEU A 19 -6.24 -23.53 -8.90
CA LEU A 19 -7.04 -23.70 -10.10
C LEU A 19 -8.23 -24.62 -9.80
N PRO A 20 -9.48 -24.22 -10.04
CA PRO A 20 -10.62 -25.07 -9.74
C PRO A 20 -10.69 -26.27 -10.67
N ASP A 21 -11.17 -27.40 -10.16
CA ASP A 21 -11.26 -28.66 -10.91
C ASP A 21 -12.13 -28.55 -12.18
N SER A 22 -13.15 -27.69 -12.16
CA SER A 22 -14.00 -27.39 -13.31
C SER A 22 -13.24 -26.75 -14.48
N TYR A 23 -12.08 -26.16 -14.23
CA TYR A 23 -11.23 -25.51 -15.24
C TYR A 23 -10.03 -26.37 -15.66
N ARG A 24 -10.03 -27.69 -15.38
CA ARG A 24 -8.90 -28.58 -15.72
C ARG A 24 -8.44 -28.52 -17.17
N MET A 25 -9.32 -28.30 -18.15
CA MET A 25 -8.92 -28.10 -19.56
C MET A 25 -8.10 -26.81 -19.76
N TRP A 26 -8.41 -25.75 -19.01
CA TRP A 26 -7.73 -24.46 -19.09
C TRP A 26 -6.36 -24.43 -18.40
N ARG A 27 -6.01 -25.50 -17.66
CA ARG A 27 -4.72 -25.66 -16.99
C ARG A 27 -3.53 -25.52 -17.95
N PHE A 28 -3.72 -25.85 -19.22
CA PHE A 28 -2.67 -25.82 -20.24
C PHE A 28 -2.66 -24.53 -21.07
N ILE A 29 -3.63 -23.64 -20.87
CA ILE A 29 -3.79 -22.43 -21.67
C ILE A 29 -3.52 -21.20 -20.80
N SER A 30 -4.26 -21.03 -19.71
CA SER A 30 -4.14 -19.86 -18.83
C SER A 30 -4.59 -20.19 -17.40
N PRO A 31 -3.87 -21.07 -16.68
CA PRO A 31 -4.26 -21.51 -15.33
C PRO A 31 -4.46 -20.34 -14.38
N SER A 32 -3.52 -19.39 -14.39
CA SER A 32 -3.57 -18.17 -13.60
C SER A 32 -4.84 -17.34 -13.85
N ALA A 33 -5.25 -17.20 -15.12
CA ALA A 33 -6.46 -16.47 -15.47
C ALA A 33 -7.73 -17.19 -14.98
N ALA A 34 -7.76 -18.52 -15.04
CA ALA A 34 -8.88 -19.31 -14.55
C ALA A 34 -9.01 -19.26 -13.01
N SER A 35 -7.90 -19.35 -12.27
CA SER A 35 -7.86 -19.22 -10.81
C SER A 35 -8.43 -17.87 -10.36
N ARG A 36 -7.98 -16.77 -10.97
CA ARG A 36 -8.50 -15.41 -10.69
C ARG A 36 -9.96 -15.24 -11.07
N PHE A 37 -10.33 -15.69 -12.27
CA PHE A 37 -11.69 -15.58 -12.77
C PHE A 37 -12.68 -16.27 -11.83
N ASN A 38 -12.37 -17.49 -11.38
CA ASN A 38 -13.24 -18.24 -10.50
C ASN A 38 -13.48 -17.51 -9.17
N MET A 39 -12.43 -16.95 -8.57
CA MET A 39 -12.57 -16.16 -7.34
C MET A 39 -13.45 -14.91 -7.56
N ALA A 40 -13.18 -14.15 -8.63
CA ALA A 40 -13.92 -12.94 -8.96
C ALA A 40 -15.41 -13.23 -9.25
N ASP A 41 -15.69 -14.27 -10.03
CA ASP A 41 -17.04 -14.70 -10.39
C ASP A 41 -17.83 -15.22 -9.18
N LEU A 42 -17.21 -16.00 -8.30
CA LEU A 42 -17.82 -16.44 -7.05
C LEU A 42 -18.15 -15.27 -6.13
N LEU A 43 -17.25 -14.29 -6.02
CA LEU A 43 -17.50 -13.09 -5.23
C LEU A 43 -18.65 -12.28 -5.82
N ALA A 44 -18.66 -12.05 -7.14
CA ALA A 44 -19.72 -11.32 -7.84
C ALA A 44 -21.10 -11.94 -7.64
N LYS A 45 -21.21 -13.26 -7.64
CA LYS A 45 -22.47 -13.95 -7.38
C LYS A 45 -23.01 -13.78 -5.96
N ARG A 46 -22.19 -13.33 -5.00
CA ARG A 46 -22.57 -13.20 -3.58
C ARG A 46 -22.74 -11.78 -3.09
N THR A 47 -22.29 -10.80 -3.84
CA THR A 47 -22.28 -9.40 -3.41
C THR A 47 -22.96 -8.50 -4.44
N SER A 48 -23.21 -7.25 -4.07
CA SER A 48 -23.64 -6.18 -4.99
C SER A 48 -22.48 -5.28 -5.43
N LEU A 49 -21.26 -5.57 -4.96
CA LEU A 49 -20.08 -4.76 -5.24
C LEU A 49 -19.69 -4.82 -6.73
N PRO A 50 -19.11 -3.74 -7.27
CA PRO A 50 -18.59 -3.74 -8.62
C PRO A 50 -17.32 -4.61 -8.68
N ILE A 51 -17.31 -5.60 -9.57
CA ILE A 51 -16.22 -6.58 -9.69
C ILE A 51 -15.79 -6.72 -11.14
N ALA A 52 -14.48 -6.64 -11.34
CA ALA A 52 -13.82 -6.88 -12.60
C ALA A 52 -12.60 -7.78 -12.42
N VAL A 53 -12.14 -8.37 -13.51
CA VAL A 53 -10.98 -9.24 -13.55
C VAL A 53 -10.12 -8.89 -14.76
N GLN A 54 -8.82 -8.82 -14.55
CA GLN A 54 -7.86 -8.50 -15.59
C GLN A 54 -7.55 -9.76 -16.41
N CYS A 55 -7.69 -9.66 -17.72
CA CYS A 55 -7.22 -10.69 -18.64
C CYS A 55 -5.71 -10.54 -18.86
N CYS A 56 -5.02 -11.67 -19.09
CA CYS A 56 -3.59 -11.66 -19.42
C CYS A 56 -3.37 -12.61 -20.59
N HIS A 57 -3.19 -12.04 -21.79
CA HIS A 57 -2.88 -12.74 -23.02
C HIS A 57 -2.31 -11.78 -24.06
N LEU A 58 -1.77 -12.30 -25.17
CA LEU A 58 -1.35 -11.50 -26.32
C LEU A 58 -2.58 -10.95 -27.08
N GLU A 59 -2.44 -9.88 -27.84
CA GLU A 59 -3.56 -9.15 -28.50
C GLU A 59 -4.48 -10.04 -29.35
N ASP A 60 -3.93 -11.08 -30.00
CA ASP A 60 -4.69 -12.01 -30.87
C ASP A 60 -5.13 -13.31 -30.16
N ASP A 61 -4.81 -13.48 -28.88
CA ASP A 61 -5.11 -14.69 -28.11
C ASP A 61 -6.34 -14.52 -27.21
N ARG A 62 -6.84 -15.62 -26.62
CA ARG A 62 -7.92 -15.59 -25.63
C ARG A 62 -7.57 -16.45 -24.43
N CYS A 63 -7.58 -15.82 -23.25
CA CYS A 63 -7.54 -16.55 -21.99
C CYS A 63 -8.95 -17.01 -21.56
N THR A 64 -9.00 -17.82 -20.50
CA THR A 64 -10.26 -18.32 -19.91
C THR A 64 -11.28 -17.21 -19.62
N ILE A 65 -10.82 -16.03 -19.17
CA ILE A 65 -11.68 -14.88 -18.87
C ILE A 65 -12.38 -14.40 -20.14
N CYS A 66 -11.61 -14.08 -21.19
CA CYS A 66 -12.15 -13.53 -22.44
C CYS A 66 -13.01 -14.52 -23.23
N ALA A 67 -12.80 -15.82 -23.01
CA ALA A 67 -13.64 -16.87 -23.56
C ALA A 67 -14.99 -17.00 -22.83
N THR A 68 -15.05 -16.60 -21.56
CA THR A 68 -16.23 -16.80 -20.70
C THR A 68 -17.09 -15.54 -20.58
N VAL A 69 -16.47 -14.36 -20.51
CA VAL A 69 -17.16 -13.08 -20.31
C VAL A 69 -17.74 -12.57 -21.64
N PRO A 70 -19.00 -12.10 -21.69
CA PRO A 70 -19.60 -11.50 -22.90
C PRO A 70 -18.77 -10.31 -23.43
N LYS A 71 -18.75 -10.13 -24.75
CA LYS A 71 -17.89 -9.11 -25.40
C LYS A 71 -18.23 -7.68 -24.96
N GLU A 72 -19.49 -7.41 -24.69
CA GLU A 72 -20.00 -6.14 -24.18
C GLU A 72 -19.50 -5.79 -22.77
N SER A 73 -18.92 -6.77 -22.06
CA SER A 73 -18.35 -6.59 -20.73
C SER A 73 -16.81 -6.61 -20.73
N GLN A 74 -16.18 -6.52 -21.91
CA GLN A 74 -14.73 -6.51 -22.08
C GLN A 74 -14.24 -5.09 -22.42
N PHE A 75 -13.30 -4.56 -21.63
CA PHE A 75 -12.80 -3.20 -21.70
C PHE A 75 -11.27 -3.20 -21.63
N ASN A 76 -10.58 -3.07 -22.76
CA ASN A 76 -9.12 -2.85 -22.86
C ASN A 76 -8.27 -3.67 -21.88
N GLY A 77 -8.46 -5.00 -21.86
CA GLY A 77 -7.69 -5.89 -20.99
C GLY A 77 -8.38 -6.24 -19.67
N ASP A 78 -9.49 -5.58 -19.34
CA ASP A 78 -10.30 -5.84 -18.17
C ASP A 78 -11.67 -6.43 -18.56
N CYS A 79 -12.22 -7.28 -17.70
CA CYS A 79 -13.51 -7.91 -17.89
C CYS A 79 -14.40 -7.65 -16.69
N VAL A 80 -15.51 -6.96 -16.91
CA VAL A 80 -16.51 -6.65 -15.90
C VAL A 80 -17.41 -7.87 -15.67
N LEU A 81 -17.52 -8.30 -14.41
CA LEU A 81 -18.45 -9.38 -14.03
C LEU A 81 -19.73 -8.82 -13.41
N GLN A 82 -19.59 -7.70 -12.69
CA GLN A 82 -20.69 -7.05 -12.02
C GLN A 82 -20.46 -5.56 -11.94
N PHE A 83 -21.45 -4.79 -12.37
CA PHE A 83 -21.51 -3.35 -12.17
C PHE A 83 -22.93 -2.97 -11.76
N PRO A 84 -23.10 -2.02 -10.82
CA PRO A 84 -24.42 -1.47 -10.53
C PRO A 84 -24.95 -0.55 -11.64
N GLU A 85 -24.09 -0.03 -12.53
CA GLU A 85 -24.41 0.98 -13.54
C GLU A 85 -23.65 0.72 -14.86
N MET A 86 -24.13 1.24 -15.99
CA MET A 86 -23.40 1.13 -17.26
C MET A 86 -22.16 2.04 -17.25
N LEU A 87 -21.00 1.47 -17.59
CA LEU A 87 -19.78 2.24 -17.83
C LEU A 87 -19.86 3.01 -19.14
N SER A 88 -19.34 4.24 -19.14
CA SER A 88 -18.93 4.89 -20.38
C SER A 88 -17.56 4.37 -20.83
N TYR A 89 -17.29 4.41 -22.15
CA TYR A 89 -16.02 3.92 -22.71
C TYR A 89 -14.78 4.67 -22.20
N GLU A 90 -14.96 5.84 -21.58
CA GLU A 90 -13.89 6.70 -21.06
C GLU A 90 -13.52 6.39 -19.59
N GLU A 91 -14.32 5.58 -18.90
CA GLU A 91 -14.08 5.28 -17.48
C GLU A 91 -13.01 4.20 -17.28
N VAL A 92 -12.14 4.43 -16.29
CA VAL A 92 -11.10 3.48 -15.90
C VAL A 92 -11.70 2.44 -14.97
N VAL A 93 -11.91 1.21 -15.48
CA VAL A 93 -12.51 0.09 -14.71
C VAL A 93 -11.82 -0.12 -13.36
N ALA A 94 -10.49 -0.07 -13.35
CA ALA A 94 -9.68 -0.24 -12.15
C ALA A 94 -9.93 0.81 -11.04
N GLU A 95 -10.56 1.94 -11.35
CA GLU A 95 -10.90 2.96 -10.35
C GLU A 95 -12.29 2.75 -9.74
N ARG A 96 -13.16 1.96 -10.39
CA ARG A 96 -14.55 1.76 -9.97
C ARG A 96 -14.87 0.33 -9.51
N CYS A 97 -13.98 -0.62 -9.74
CA CYS A 97 -14.19 -2.03 -9.36
C CYS A 97 -13.21 -2.53 -8.32
N PHE A 98 -13.64 -3.56 -7.60
CA PHE A 98 -12.70 -4.55 -7.10
C PHE A 98 -12.13 -5.32 -8.28
N MET A 99 -10.84 -5.11 -8.56
CA MET A 99 -10.14 -5.70 -9.68
C MET A 99 -9.30 -6.89 -9.22
N PHE A 100 -9.48 -8.03 -9.89
CA PHE A 100 -8.68 -9.24 -9.66
C PHE A 100 -7.58 -9.33 -10.71
N LYS A 101 -6.32 -9.23 -10.29
CA LYS A 101 -5.13 -9.19 -11.17
C LYS A 101 -4.18 -10.33 -10.87
N THR A 102 -3.28 -10.57 -11.82
CA THR A 102 -2.17 -11.52 -11.64
C THR A 102 -1.20 -10.94 -10.64
N GLU A 103 -0.74 -11.76 -9.69
CA GLU A 103 0.36 -11.39 -8.79
C GLU A 103 1.52 -12.38 -8.88
N PHE A 104 2.74 -11.88 -8.80
CA PHE A 104 3.94 -12.69 -8.66
C PHE A 104 4.32 -12.80 -7.18
N LEU A 105 4.33 -14.01 -6.66
CA LEU A 105 4.66 -14.30 -5.26
C LEU A 105 5.92 -15.14 -5.16
N GLU A 106 6.72 -14.90 -4.12
CA GLU A 106 7.96 -15.65 -3.84
C GLU A 106 7.71 -17.02 -3.19
N PHE A 107 6.48 -17.30 -2.74
CA PHE A 107 6.12 -18.51 -1.99
C PHE A 107 7.04 -18.74 -0.78
N ALA A 108 7.14 -17.70 0.07
CA ALA A 108 8.10 -17.68 1.17
C ALA A 108 7.92 -18.84 2.17
N HIS A 109 6.71 -19.40 2.28
CA HIS A 109 6.44 -20.52 3.18
C HIS A 109 6.49 -21.89 2.47
N PRO A 110 7.04 -22.95 3.10
CA PRO A 110 7.13 -24.28 2.49
C PRO A 110 5.79 -24.88 2.03
N LEU A 111 4.70 -24.61 2.76
CA LEU A 111 3.36 -25.06 2.37
C LEU A 111 2.90 -24.42 1.06
N SER A 112 3.09 -23.10 0.92
CA SER A 112 2.77 -22.36 -0.31
C SER A 112 3.61 -22.85 -1.48
N HIS A 113 4.91 -23.04 -1.27
CA HIS A 113 5.81 -23.59 -2.29
C HIS A 113 5.38 -24.99 -2.74
N LYS A 114 4.91 -25.85 -1.82
CA LYS A 114 4.40 -27.19 -2.15
C LYS A 114 3.08 -27.12 -2.94
N ARG A 115 2.19 -26.17 -2.61
CA ARG A 115 0.92 -25.95 -3.31
C ARG A 115 1.12 -25.39 -4.72
N SER A 116 2.08 -24.48 -4.89
CA SER A 116 2.35 -23.80 -6.16
C SER A 116 1.07 -23.18 -6.76
N TRP A 117 0.23 -22.60 -5.91
CA TRP A 117 -1.00 -21.93 -6.33
C TRP A 117 -0.71 -20.60 -7.02
N ASP A 118 -1.63 -20.17 -7.87
CA ASP A 118 -1.50 -18.91 -8.58
C ASP A 118 -1.66 -17.72 -7.64
N GLY A 119 -0.79 -16.72 -7.79
CA GLY A 119 -0.91 -15.44 -7.11
C GLY A 119 -2.04 -14.59 -7.71
N VAL A 120 -2.82 -13.98 -6.82
CA VAL A 120 -3.92 -13.08 -7.13
C VAL A 120 -3.79 -11.82 -6.29
N GLU A 121 -3.83 -10.67 -6.96
CA GLU A 121 -3.99 -9.37 -6.30
C GLU A 121 -5.46 -8.95 -6.42
N ILE A 122 -6.08 -8.57 -5.31
CA ILE A 122 -7.39 -7.89 -5.30
C ILE A 122 -7.13 -6.43 -5.00
N THR A 123 -7.40 -5.54 -5.97
CA THR A 123 -7.34 -4.10 -5.73
C THR A 123 -8.73 -3.50 -5.59
N THR A 124 -8.91 -2.63 -4.62
CA THR A 124 -10.19 -1.95 -4.40
C THR A 124 -10.45 -0.91 -5.50
N PRO A 125 -11.70 -0.44 -5.66
CA PRO A 125 -11.94 0.84 -6.31
C PRO A 125 -11.20 1.97 -5.56
N VAL A 126 -11.13 3.13 -6.20
CA VAL A 126 -10.66 4.35 -5.54
C VAL A 126 -11.73 4.82 -4.56
N PHE A 127 -11.41 4.76 -3.28
CA PHE A 127 -12.26 5.25 -2.21
C PHE A 127 -11.96 6.71 -1.91
N HIS A 128 -12.98 7.41 -1.41
CA HIS A 128 -12.89 8.77 -0.89
C HIS A 128 -12.95 8.77 0.64
N ALA A 129 -12.67 9.93 1.25
CA ALA A 129 -12.69 10.13 2.70
C ALA A 129 -13.94 9.59 3.43
N GLY A 130 -15.11 9.60 2.78
CA GLY A 130 -16.35 9.04 3.32
C GLY A 130 -16.22 7.57 3.72
N GLU A 131 -15.54 6.76 2.91
CA GLU A 131 -15.34 5.33 3.18
C GLU A 131 -14.52 5.11 4.47
N LEU A 132 -13.50 5.94 4.74
CA LEU A 132 -12.75 5.89 6.01
C LEU A 132 -13.63 6.28 7.21
N ASN A 133 -14.45 7.32 7.06
CA ASN A 133 -15.36 7.78 8.11
C ASN A 133 -16.41 6.73 8.47
N ASP A 134 -16.90 6.00 7.46
CA ASP A 134 -17.85 4.89 7.61
C ASP A 134 -17.17 3.59 8.07
N GLY A 135 -15.86 3.63 8.29
CA GLY A 135 -15.08 2.52 8.82
C GLY A 135 -14.81 1.41 7.81
N LEU A 136 -14.67 1.76 6.52
CA LEU A 136 -14.40 0.86 5.40
C LEU A 136 -15.50 -0.21 5.21
N ALA A 137 -16.76 0.20 5.18
CA ALA A 137 -17.92 -0.69 5.07
C ALA A 137 -17.90 -1.52 3.77
N THR A 138 -17.44 -0.95 2.66
CA THR A 138 -17.29 -1.62 1.37
C THR A 138 -16.26 -2.74 1.48
N MET A 139 -15.11 -2.47 2.12
CA MET A 139 -14.09 -3.49 2.34
C MET A 139 -14.55 -4.57 3.33
N LYS A 140 -15.28 -4.19 4.38
CA LYS A 140 -15.89 -5.16 5.31
C LYS A 140 -16.78 -6.15 4.57
N THR A 141 -17.60 -5.64 3.64
CA THR A 141 -18.51 -6.45 2.82
C THR A 141 -17.71 -7.41 1.93
N ALA A 142 -16.67 -6.93 1.25
CA ALA A 142 -15.82 -7.78 0.42
C ALA A 142 -15.10 -8.88 1.24
N LEU A 143 -14.44 -8.54 2.36
CA LEU A 143 -13.76 -9.54 3.22
C LEU A 143 -14.72 -10.57 3.80
N THR A 144 -15.90 -10.13 4.24
CA THR A 144 -16.92 -11.04 4.80
C THR A 144 -17.38 -12.04 3.75
N ASN A 145 -17.63 -11.59 2.51
CA ASN A 145 -18.04 -12.48 1.43
C ASN A 145 -16.89 -13.39 0.97
N LEU A 146 -15.64 -12.89 0.91
CA LEU A 146 -14.46 -13.70 0.61
C LEU A 146 -14.31 -14.88 1.58
N ARG A 147 -14.52 -14.65 2.88
CA ARG A 147 -14.46 -15.69 3.93
C ARG A 147 -15.62 -16.69 3.88
N GLN A 148 -16.64 -16.44 3.07
CA GLN A 148 -17.80 -17.32 2.89
C GLN A 148 -17.80 -18.00 1.52
N LEU A 149 -16.79 -17.75 0.68
CA LEU A 149 -16.63 -18.47 -0.56
C LEU A 149 -16.30 -19.92 -0.27
N ASP A 150 -16.89 -20.82 -1.04
CA ASP A 150 -16.49 -22.22 -1.07
C ASP A 150 -15.23 -22.36 -1.96
N LEU A 151 -14.15 -21.74 -1.50
CA LEU A 151 -12.87 -21.64 -2.20
C LEU A 151 -11.73 -21.70 -1.21
N GLU A 152 -10.72 -22.51 -1.51
CA GLU A 152 -9.48 -22.50 -0.74
C GLU A 152 -8.68 -21.23 -1.06
N ILE A 153 -8.45 -20.42 -0.03
CA ILE A 153 -7.67 -19.18 -0.14
C ILE A 153 -6.51 -19.29 0.82
N SER A 154 -5.30 -18.94 0.36
CA SER A 154 -4.08 -18.98 1.17
C SER A 154 -3.31 -17.67 1.04
N ALA A 155 -2.52 -17.34 2.06
CA ALA A 155 -1.55 -16.24 2.03
C ALA A 155 -0.36 -16.64 2.91
N ASP A 156 0.82 -16.11 2.60
CA ASP A 156 2.02 -16.32 3.42
C ASP A 156 2.83 -15.03 3.56
N ASP A 157 4.04 -15.14 4.13
CA ASP A 157 4.90 -14.00 4.41
C ASP A 157 5.29 -13.17 3.17
N SER A 158 5.18 -13.75 1.96
CA SER A 158 5.39 -13.01 0.71
C SER A 158 4.20 -12.13 0.34
N CYS A 159 2.99 -12.46 0.82
CA CYS A 159 1.76 -11.72 0.55
C CYS A 159 1.65 -10.45 1.39
N GLY A 160 1.47 -9.32 0.71
CA GLY A 160 1.30 -8.00 1.28
C GLY A 160 -0.13 -7.48 1.25
N MET A 161 -0.34 -6.46 2.06
CA MET A 161 -1.42 -5.50 1.88
C MET A 161 -0.80 -4.14 1.57
N HIS A 162 -1.02 -3.65 0.35
CA HIS A 162 -0.57 -2.32 -0.03
C HIS A 162 -1.70 -1.31 0.14
N VAL A 163 -1.34 -0.11 0.58
CA VAL A 163 -2.29 1.00 0.64
C VAL A 163 -1.76 2.13 -0.22
N HIS A 164 -2.57 2.53 -1.19
CA HIS A 164 -2.35 3.70 -2.00
C HIS A 164 -3.10 4.87 -1.40
N VAL A 165 -2.43 6.01 -1.24
CA VAL A 165 -3.08 7.24 -0.76
C VAL A 165 -2.75 8.37 -1.74
N GLY A 166 -3.79 9.04 -2.23
CA GLY A 166 -3.72 10.21 -3.08
C GLY A 166 -4.49 11.38 -2.50
N VAL A 167 -4.55 12.47 -3.26
CA VAL A 167 -5.39 13.62 -2.96
C VAL A 167 -6.22 13.98 -4.19
N GLU A 168 -7.44 14.46 -3.98
CA GLU A 168 -8.38 14.80 -5.07
C GLU A 168 -7.86 15.90 -5.99
N THR A 169 -7.06 16.83 -5.46
CA THR A 169 -6.40 17.89 -6.23
C THR A 169 -5.19 17.41 -7.03
N GLY A 170 -4.81 16.13 -6.89
CA GLY A 170 -3.61 15.55 -7.46
C GLY A 170 -2.33 15.82 -6.66
N MET A 171 -1.34 14.94 -6.85
CA MET A 171 -0.07 14.99 -6.13
C MET A 171 0.83 16.10 -6.66
N THR A 172 1.43 16.86 -5.76
CA THR A 172 2.50 17.83 -6.09
C THR A 172 3.83 17.38 -5.53
N ILE A 173 4.95 17.88 -6.07
CA ILE A 173 6.28 17.59 -5.52
C ILE A 173 6.38 18.03 -4.06
N LEU A 174 5.83 19.18 -3.70
CA LEU A 174 5.85 19.67 -2.31
C LEU A 174 5.11 18.72 -1.37
N LEU A 175 3.93 18.24 -1.78
CA LEU A 175 3.18 17.27 -0.99
C LEU A 175 3.96 15.96 -0.86
N ALA A 176 4.52 15.44 -1.96
CA ALA A 176 5.30 14.21 -1.95
C ALA A 176 6.57 14.32 -1.08
N GLN A 177 7.26 15.47 -1.09
CA GLN A 177 8.40 15.75 -0.20
C GLN A 177 8.00 15.73 1.27
N LYS A 178 6.86 16.34 1.61
CA LYS A 178 6.33 16.37 2.97
C LYS A 178 5.90 14.98 3.44
N ILE A 179 5.18 14.22 2.60
CA ILE A 179 4.82 12.82 2.92
C ILE A 179 6.08 11.99 3.14
N THR A 180 7.04 12.05 2.21
CA THR A 180 8.29 11.29 2.30
C THR A 180 9.08 11.64 3.56
N THR A 181 9.10 12.93 3.94
CA THR A 181 9.71 13.40 5.20
C THR A 181 9.07 12.74 6.41
N LEU A 182 7.73 12.68 6.47
CA LEU A 182 7.03 12.01 7.56
C LEU A 182 7.34 10.51 7.58
N VAL A 183 7.36 9.85 6.42
CA VAL A 183 7.68 8.41 6.33
C VAL A 183 9.09 8.14 6.85
N ILE A 184 10.10 8.89 6.42
CA ILE A 184 11.48 8.75 6.92
C ILE A 184 11.54 8.85 8.45
N LEU A 185 10.76 9.76 9.05
CA LEU A 185 10.78 9.97 10.50
C LEU A 185 9.94 8.95 11.28
N LEU A 186 8.98 8.28 10.63
CA LEU A 186 8.06 7.32 11.26
C LEU A 186 8.40 5.87 10.93
N GLU A 187 9.25 5.60 9.94
CA GLU A 187 9.47 4.25 9.39
C GLU A 187 9.90 3.26 10.46
N THR A 188 11.00 3.54 11.17
CA THR A 188 11.56 2.61 12.17
C THR A 188 10.72 2.53 13.44
N THR A 189 10.17 3.65 13.91
CA THR A 189 9.57 3.74 15.25
C THR A 189 8.06 3.52 15.26
N LEU A 190 7.38 3.68 14.13
CA LEU A 190 5.95 3.45 14.00
C LEU A 190 5.64 2.38 12.95
N LEU A 191 6.01 2.60 11.68
CA LEU A 191 5.54 1.74 10.58
C LEU A 191 6.08 0.31 10.72
N LEU A 192 7.40 0.13 10.76
CA LEU A 192 8.01 -1.19 10.92
C LEU A 192 7.71 -1.82 12.28
N ARG A 193 7.48 -1.00 13.32
CA ARG A 193 7.12 -1.50 14.65
C ARG A 193 5.79 -2.26 14.65
N LEU A 194 4.86 -1.86 13.79
CA LEU A 194 3.50 -2.41 13.66
C LEU A 194 3.37 -3.50 12.57
N VAL A 195 4.49 -3.86 11.93
CA VAL A 195 4.56 -4.85 10.85
C VAL A 195 4.96 -6.21 11.41
N ALA A 196 4.42 -7.28 10.85
CA ALA A 196 4.80 -8.64 11.21
C ALA A 196 6.31 -8.89 10.96
N PRO A 197 7.04 -9.58 11.87
CA PRO A 197 8.49 -9.77 11.77
C PRO A 197 9.02 -10.30 10.42
N PRO A 198 8.37 -11.26 9.73
CA PRO A 198 8.86 -11.74 8.43
C PRO A 198 8.95 -10.65 7.36
N ARG A 199 8.06 -9.66 7.41
CA ARG A 199 8.02 -8.54 6.45
C ARG A 199 9.18 -7.55 6.63
N TRP A 200 9.88 -7.52 7.77
CA TRP A 200 11.00 -6.60 7.98
C TRP A 200 12.16 -6.84 7.01
N LYS A 201 12.27 -8.06 6.47
CA LYS A 201 13.33 -8.46 5.54
C LYS A 201 12.81 -8.86 4.16
N GLY A 202 11.50 -8.71 3.93
CA GLY A 202 10.88 -9.06 2.65
C GLY A 202 11.42 -8.21 1.51
N ALA A 203 11.67 -8.82 0.35
CA ALA A 203 12.16 -8.12 -0.84
C ALA A 203 11.19 -7.02 -1.33
N PHE A 204 9.91 -7.15 -0.98
CA PHE A 204 8.86 -6.21 -1.40
C PHE A 204 8.51 -5.13 -0.36
N SER A 205 9.07 -5.21 0.86
CA SER A 205 8.76 -4.33 2.00
C SER A 205 10.01 -3.69 2.62
N MET A 206 11.12 -3.65 1.87
CA MET A 206 12.41 -3.12 2.34
C MET A 206 12.32 -1.67 2.84
N PRO A 207 12.87 -1.32 4.01
CA PRO A 207 12.83 0.04 4.53
C PRO A 207 13.52 1.06 3.60
N ILE A 208 12.90 2.22 3.36
CA ILE A 208 13.50 3.29 2.54
C ILE A 208 14.72 3.92 3.23
N CYS A 209 14.74 3.99 4.56
CA CYS A 209 15.87 4.50 5.34
C CYS A 209 17.13 3.64 5.26
N GLU A 210 17.02 2.41 4.74
CA GLU A 210 18.16 1.50 4.60
C GLU A 210 18.44 1.14 3.14
N ASN A 211 17.41 1.02 2.30
CA ASN A 211 17.53 0.39 0.98
C ASN A 211 17.27 1.31 -0.21
N SER A 212 16.64 2.49 -0.01
CA SER A 212 16.39 3.41 -1.12
C SER A 212 17.68 4.06 -1.60
N ALA A 213 17.69 4.59 -2.83
CA ALA A 213 18.81 5.39 -3.30
C ALA A 213 19.04 6.65 -2.45
N LEU A 214 18.01 7.19 -1.77
CA LEU A 214 18.20 8.26 -0.77
C LEU A 214 19.15 7.83 0.36
N ALA A 215 19.06 6.58 0.82
CA ALA A 215 19.91 6.04 1.88
C ALA A 215 21.27 5.55 1.33
N MET A 216 21.27 4.90 0.16
CA MET A 216 22.46 4.26 -0.40
C MET A 216 23.42 5.25 -1.08
N ASP A 217 22.90 6.28 -1.75
CA ASP A 217 23.69 7.22 -2.54
C ASP A 217 24.00 8.52 -1.75
N MET A 218 24.12 8.41 -0.43
CA MET A 218 24.21 9.56 0.47
C MET A 218 25.38 10.51 0.21
N ASP A 219 26.47 10.00 -0.36
CA ASP A 219 27.65 10.78 -0.71
C ASP A 219 27.53 11.45 -2.09
N LEU A 220 26.51 11.07 -2.87
CA LEU A 220 26.14 11.69 -4.14
C LEU A 220 25.10 12.80 -3.98
N HIS A 221 24.49 12.95 -2.80
CA HIS A 221 23.59 14.07 -2.52
C HIS A 221 24.37 15.38 -2.57
N LYS A 222 24.08 16.19 -3.59
CA LYS A 222 24.61 17.55 -3.68
C LYS A 222 23.98 18.42 -2.58
N PRO A 223 24.73 19.38 -2.01
CA PRO A 223 24.12 20.42 -1.20
C PRO A 223 22.97 21.09 -1.96
N LEU A 224 21.90 21.46 -1.24
CA LEU A 224 20.83 22.25 -1.83
C LEU A 224 21.36 23.65 -2.13
N ASP A 225 21.24 24.10 -3.39
CA ASP A 225 21.61 25.46 -3.79
C ASP A 225 20.83 26.51 -2.98
N ASN A 226 19.58 26.21 -2.62
CA ASN A 226 18.76 27.02 -1.74
C ASN A 226 17.99 26.15 -0.72
N PRO A 227 18.43 26.05 0.54
CA PRO A 227 17.76 25.24 1.56
C PRO A 227 16.54 25.93 2.20
N THR A 228 16.10 27.09 1.69
CA THR A 228 14.99 27.86 2.29
C THR A 228 13.72 27.04 2.44
N LEU A 229 13.33 26.31 1.39
CA LEU A 229 12.10 25.52 1.40
C LEU A 229 12.17 24.36 2.42
N LEU A 230 13.32 23.67 2.49
CA LEU A 230 13.59 22.65 3.52
C LEU A 230 13.48 23.27 4.93
N ASN A 231 14.14 24.40 5.18
CA ASN A 231 14.19 25.04 6.51
C ASN A 231 12.84 25.59 6.98
N GLN A 232 11.91 25.87 6.04
CA GLN A 232 10.53 26.24 6.34
C GLN A 232 9.71 25.06 6.88
N HIS A 233 10.06 23.82 6.55
CA HIS A 233 9.26 22.63 6.83
C HIS A 233 9.94 21.64 7.78
N VAL A 234 11.26 21.62 7.83
CA VAL A 234 12.07 20.68 8.60
C VAL A 234 12.93 21.46 9.59
N PRO A 235 12.98 21.07 10.88
CA PRO A 235 13.83 21.71 11.86
C PRO A 235 15.31 21.41 11.59
N CYS A 236 16.18 22.27 12.14
CA CYS A 236 17.63 22.13 11.97
C CYS A 236 18.12 20.76 12.48
N MET A 237 19.15 20.20 11.83
CA MET A 237 19.81 18.94 12.22
C MET A 237 20.19 18.90 13.72
N SER A 238 20.55 20.04 14.33
CA SER A 238 20.90 20.11 15.75
C SER A 238 19.77 19.72 16.71
N THR A 239 18.52 19.73 16.24
CA THR A 239 17.35 19.27 17.00
C THR A 239 17.24 17.74 17.03
N MET A 240 17.92 17.03 16.10
CA MET A 240 17.89 15.58 15.99
C MET A 240 18.97 14.96 16.87
N LYS A 241 18.55 14.40 18.01
CA LYS A 241 19.46 13.68 18.92
C LYS A 241 19.76 12.26 18.40
N PRO A 242 20.98 11.74 18.60
CA PRO A 242 21.27 10.32 18.37
C PRO A 242 20.35 9.42 19.19
N GLY A 243 19.84 8.36 18.58
CA GLY A 243 19.03 7.34 19.25
C GLY A 243 18.74 6.15 18.34
N LYS A 244 18.08 5.11 18.87
CA LYS A 244 17.76 3.90 18.10
C LYS A 244 16.98 4.20 16.81
N TRP A 245 16.09 5.19 16.85
CA TRP A 245 15.26 5.58 15.71
C TRP A 245 16.04 6.07 14.48
N ASN A 246 17.24 6.63 14.67
CA ASN A 246 18.12 7.09 13.59
C ASN A 246 19.44 6.30 13.52
N ASN A 247 19.44 5.09 14.11
CA ASN A 247 20.63 4.26 14.26
C ASN A 247 21.83 5.01 14.86
N TRP A 248 21.59 5.98 15.75
CA TRP A 248 22.61 6.86 16.34
C TRP A 248 23.32 7.81 15.37
N TYR A 249 22.84 7.94 14.12
CA TYR A 249 23.42 8.79 13.08
C TYR A 249 22.41 9.84 12.57
N PRO A 250 22.06 10.88 13.35
CA PRO A 250 21.08 11.89 12.93
C PRO A 250 21.47 12.62 11.63
N LYS A 251 22.78 12.74 11.36
CA LYS A 251 23.29 13.29 10.09
C LYS A 251 22.85 12.47 8.87
N HIS A 252 22.68 11.16 9.00
CA HIS A 252 22.21 10.28 7.93
C HIS A 252 20.77 10.66 7.56
N ILE A 253 19.87 10.66 8.54
CA ILE A 253 18.47 11.07 8.34
C ILE A 253 18.39 12.47 7.72
N TYR A 254 19.16 13.42 8.25
CA TYR A 254 19.15 14.79 7.72
C TYR A 254 19.66 14.87 6.27
N LYS A 255 20.70 14.11 5.90
CA LYS A 255 21.17 13.99 4.51
C LYS A 255 20.10 13.40 3.58
N MET A 256 19.35 12.40 4.03
CA MET A 256 18.24 11.86 3.25
C MET A 256 17.16 12.92 3.01
N LEU A 257 16.81 13.72 4.03
CA LEU A 257 15.88 14.83 3.87
C LEU A 257 16.41 15.86 2.87
N HIS A 258 17.70 16.17 2.87
CA HIS A 258 18.29 16.98 1.79
C HIS A 258 18.08 16.37 0.40
N GLY A 259 18.23 15.05 0.25
CA GLY A 259 17.95 14.33 -1.00
C GLY A 259 16.48 14.44 -1.42
N VAL A 260 15.54 14.30 -0.48
CA VAL A 260 14.09 14.44 -0.74
C VAL A 260 13.75 15.85 -1.21
N TRP A 261 14.20 16.86 -0.46
CA TRP A 261 13.91 18.26 -0.75
C TRP A 261 14.73 18.83 -1.92
N GLY A 262 15.70 18.05 -2.42
CA GLY A 262 16.45 18.33 -3.64
C GLY A 262 15.77 17.82 -4.90
N SER A 263 14.78 16.93 -4.79
CA SER A 263 13.97 16.51 -5.92
C SER A 263 13.00 17.60 -6.33
N THR A 264 13.06 18.03 -7.58
CA THR A 264 12.23 19.13 -8.11
C THR A 264 11.01 18.65 -8.90
N ILE A 265 10.93 17.36 -9.21
CA ILE A 265 9.81 16.72 -9.91
C ILE A 265 9.49 15.34 -9.31
N LEU A 266 8.24 14.90 -9.42
CA LEU A 266 7.78 13.62 -8.87
C LEU A 266 8.54 12.40 -9.42
N ALA A 267 8.94 12.45 -10.70
CA ALA A 267 9.68 11.36 -11.34
C ALA A 267 11.06 11.13 -10.69
N ASP A 268 11.79 12.19 -10.37
CA ASP A 268 13.08 12.12 -9.69
C ASP A 268 12.91 11.58 -8.26
N LEU A 269 11.92 12.09 -7.51
CA LEU A 269 11.66 11.58 -6.16
C LEU A 269 11.26 10.10 -6.17
N SER A 270 10.41 9.68 -7.13
CA SER A 270 10.02 8.27 -7.30
C SER A 270 11.24 7.38 -7.57
N LEU A 271 12.18 7.85 -8.40
CA LEU A 271 13.41 7.12 -8.71
C LEU A 271 14.29 6.95 -7.46
N ARG A 272 14.46 8.03 -6.69
CA ARG A 272 15.29 8.05 -5.47
C ARG A 272 14.75 7.17 -4.34
N LEU A 273 13.43 6.96 -4.29
CA LEU A 273 12.79 6.08 -3.32
C LEU A 273 13.01 4.58 -3.63
N LYS A 274 13.46 4.23 -4.84
CA LYS A 274 13.72 2.85 -5.24
C LYS A 274 15.11 2.40 -4.79
N LYS A 275 15.23 1.10 -4.49
CA LYS A 275 16.52 0.43 -4.34
C LYS A 275 17.21 0.31 -5.68
N ALA A 276 18.47 0.76 -5.72
CA ALA A 276 19.28 0.81 -6.93
C ALA A 276 18.55 1.46 -8.12
N HIS A 277 17.68 2.45 -7.85
CA HIS A 277 16.85 3.15 -8.85
C HIS A 277 15.88 2.24 -9.64
N ARG A 278 15.63 1.00 -9.19
CA ARG A 278 14.86 -0.01 -9.94
C ARG A 278 13.70 -0.60 -9.15
N HIS A 279 13.96 -1.09 -7.96
CA HIS A 279 12.99 -1.86 -7.18
C HIS A 279 12.29 -0.98 -6.14
N ARG A 280 10.97 -1.07 -6.05
CA ARG A 280 10.21 -0.35 -5.01
C ARG A 280 10.61 -0.85 -3.62
N CYS A 281 10.75 0.08 -2.69
CA CYS A 281 10.91 -0.19 -1.27
C CYS A 281 9.52 -0.27 -0.60
N GLY A 282 9.47 -0.35 0.73
CA GLY A 282 8.25 -0.34 1.53
C GLY A 282 7.41 0.94 1.38
N PHE A 283 8.00 2.01 0.84
CA PHE A 283 7.30 3.22 0.43
C PHE A 283 7.73 3.62 -1.00
N ALA A 284 6.77 4.00 -1.84
CA ALA A 284 6.99 4.39 -3.22
C ALA A 284 6.02 5.47 -3.70
N LEU A 285 6.35 6.12 -4.82
CA LEU A 285 5.41 6.93 -5.60
C LEU A 285 4.94 6.12 -6.80
N SER A 286 3.63 5.86 -6.87
CA SER A 286 2.98 5.23 -8.03
C SER A 286 2.54 6.34 -8.98
N LEU A 287 3.45 6.69 -9.90
CA LEU A 287 3.25 7.74 -10.89
C LEU A 287 2.11 7.35 -11.84
N ARG A 288 1.11 8.23 -12.01
CA ARG A 288 -0.01 8.02 -12.94
C ARG A 288 -0.13 9.22 -13.86
N ASP A 289 -0.22 8.98 -15.16
CA ASP A 289 -0.50 10.01 -16.15
C ASP A 289 -1.71 9.58 -16.99
N HIS A 290 -2.87 10.18 -16.72
CA HIS A 290 -4.08 9.92 -17.49
C HIS A 290 -4.20 10.81 -18.73
N LYS A 291 -3.25 11.73 -18.97
CA LYS A 291 -3.42 12.81 -19.96
C LYS A 291 -2.26 13.04 -20.92
N VAL A 292 -1.04 12.52 -20.72
CA VAL A 292 0.08 12.78 -21.63
C VAL A 292 1.02 11.57 -21.79
N SER A 293 1.07 11.00 -22.99
CA SER A 293 2.18 10.16 -23.42
C SER A 293 3.39 11.03 -23.75
N GLY A 294 4.24 11.32 -22.76
CA GLY A 294 5.46 12.11 -22.94
C GLY A 294 5.81 12.89 -21.68
N GLY A 295 6.77 12.38 -20.91
CA GLY A 295 7.03 12.81 -19.55
C GLY A 295 7.45 14.28 -19.40
N GLU A 296 7.19 14.80 -18.20
CA GLU A 296 8.21 15.27 -17.24
C GLU A 296 7.51 15.94 -16.04
N ASN A 297 6.33 16.53 -16.27
CA ASN A 297 5.58 17.22 -15.24
C ASN A 297 4.30 16.47 -14.84
N LEU A 298 4.38 15.72 -13.74
CA LEU A 298 3.27 14.99 -13.14
C LEU A 298 2.57 15.79 -12.02
N GLU A 299 2.85 17.10 -11.89
CA GLU A 299 2.20 17.96 -10.90
C GLU A 299 0.68 17.97 -11.08
N GLY A 300 -0.06 17.72 -9.99
CA GLY A 300 -1.51 17.64 -10.01
C GLY A 300 -2.08 16.38 -10.67
N SER A 301 -1.24 15.39 -11.00
CA SER A 301 -1.71 14.10 -11.51
C SER A 301 -2.34 13.23 -10.41
N ALA A 302 -3.06 12.18 -10.80
CA ALA A 302 -3.60 11.16 -9.89
C ALA A 302 -2.52 10.23 -9.29
N THR A 303 -1.25 10.66 -9.31
CA THR A 303 -0.15 9.96 -8.64
C THR A 303 -0.49 9.73 -7.17
N THR A 304 -0.21 8.53 -6.68
CA THR A 304 -0.42 8.15 -5.28
C THR A 304 0.91 7.87 -4.60
N VAL A 305 0.93 7.98 -3.28
CA VAL A 305 1.95 7.29 -2.47
C VAL A 305 1.48 5.87 -2.19
N GLU A 306 2.39 4.91 -2.18
CA GLU A 306 2.14 3.49 -2.00
C GLU A 306 2.94 2.98 -0.80
N PHE A 307 2.24 2.39 0.16
CA PHE A 307 2.80 1.79 1.36
C PHE A 307 2.71 0.28 1.27
N ARG A 308 3.86 -0.40 1.26
CA ARG A 308 4.01 -1.84 1.02
C ARG A 308 4.47 -2.61 2.25
N TYR A 309 4.40 -1.98 3.43
CA TYR A 309 4.97 -2.56 4.66
C TYR A 309 4.14 -3.71 5.22
N SER A 310 2.81 -3.54 5.28
CA SER A 310 1.92 -4.48 5.95
C SER A 310 1.94 -5.86 5.29
N GLN A 311 1.92 -6.89 6.11
CA GLN A 311 1.51 -8.22 5.70
C GLN A 311 0.05 -8.22 5.25
N MET A 312 -0.31 -9.19 4.42
CA MET A 312 -1.69 -9.48 4.04
C MET A 312 -2.58 -9.70 5.29
N THR A 313 -3.87 -9.38 5.18
CA THR A 313 -4.85 -9.65 6.24
C THR A 313 -6.25 -9.88 5.68
N PHE A 314 -7.01 -10.75 6.33
CA PHE A 314 -8.46 -10.89 6.13
C PHE A 314 -9.28 -10.24 7.26
N ASP A 315 -8.59 -9.61 8.21
CA ASP A 315 -9.20 -8.88 9.33
C ASP A 315 -9.46 -7.42 8.93
N HIS A 316 -10.74 -7.08 8.89
CA HIS A 316 -11.22 -5.75 8.54
C HIS A 316 -10.73 -4.67 9.50
N GLU A 317 -10.61 -4.96 10.80
CA GLU A 317 -10.15 -3.98 11.78
C GLU A 317 -8.66 -3.67 11.59
N LEU A 318 -7.84 -4.69 11.35
CA LEU A 318 -6.41 -4.48 11.07
C LEU A 318 -6.19 -3.68 9.78
N LEU A 319 -6.92 -4.02 8.71
CA LEU A 319 -6.88 -3.29 7.44
C LEU A 319 -7.26 -1.82 7.64
N ARG A 320 -8.35 -1.57 8.37
CA ARG A 320 -8.81 -0.22 8.69
C ARG A 320 -7.77 0.56 9.49
N ASN A 321 -7.16 -0.05 10.49
CA ASN A 321 -6.15 0.61 11.32
C ASN A 321 -4.94 1.07 10.47
N TRP A 322 -4.49 0.24 9.53
CA TRP A 322 -3.46 0.61 8.56
C TRP A 322 -3.90 1.76 7.65
N ALA A 323 -5.08 1.65 7.03
CA ALA A 323 -5.59 2.70 6.15
C ALA A 323 -5.68 4.06 6.88
N GLU A 324 -6.15 4.08 8.14
CA GLU A 324 -6.21 5.30 8.96
C GLU A 324 -4.83 5.89 9.25
N ILE A 325 -3.83 5.08 9.64
CA ILE A 325 -2.44 5.56 9.88
C ILE A 325 -1.90 6.24 8.62
N LEU A 326 -2.02 5.56 7.48
CA LEU A 326 -1.40 5.97 6.24
C LEU A 326 -2.10 7.19 5.64
N ALA A 327 -3.43 7.25 5.71
CA ALA A 327 -4.19 8.44 5.36
C ALA A 327 -3.83 9.63 6.28
N ARG A 328 -3.62 9.41 7.59
CA ARG A 328 -3.22 10.48 8.52
C ARG A 328 -1.86 11.07 8.20
N ILE A 329 -0.90 10.27 7.72
CA ILE A 329 0.39 10.77 7.25
C ILE A 329 0.18 11.77 6.10
N VAL A 330 -0.67 11.43 5.13
CA VAL A 330 -0.96 12.33 3.99
C VAL A 330 -1.73 13.58 4.43
N VAL A 331 -2.70 13.45 5.34
CA VAL A 331 -3.43 14.59 5.91
C VAL A 331 -2.49 15.57 6.60
N ILE A 332 -1.53 15.09 7.41
CA ILE A 332 -0.55 15.97 8.07
C ILE A 332 0.34 16.67 7.03
N ALA A 333 0.72 15.97 5.96
CA ALA A 333 1.51 16.54 4.89
C ALA A 333 0.78 17.65 4.09
N GLN A 334 -0.56 17.72 4.15
CA GLN A 334 -1.34 18.79 3.53
C GLN A 334 -1.38 20.09 4.37
N GLY A 335 -1.09 20.05 5.66
CA GLY A 335 -1.08 21.25 6.53
C GLY A 335 -0.12 22.33 6.04
N ASP A 336 -0.25 23.57 6.47
CA ASP A 336 0.67 24.62 6.02
C ASP A 336 2.13 24.37 6.50
N ALA A 337 3.07 25.23 6.09
CA ALA A 337 4.48 25.06 6.44
C ALA A 337 4.73 25.06 7.95
N GLU A 338 3.99 25.89 8.71
CA GLU A 338 4.15 26.04 10.15
C GLU A 338 3.55 24.84 10.90
N GLU A 339 2.34 24.43 10.52
CA GLU A 339 1.67 23.24 11.03
C GLU A 339 2.49 21.98 10.77
N PHE A 340 2.99 21.81 9.55
CA PHE A 340 3.81 20.68 9.17
C PHE A 340 5.12 20.66 9.98
N LYS A 341 5.81 21.80 10.07
CA LYS A 341 7.07 21.89 10.82
C LYS A 341 6.89 21.55 12.30
N ARG A 342 5.82 22.05 12.93
CA ARG A 342 5.47 21.66 14.31
C ARG A 342 5.25 20.15 14.45
N CYS A 343 4.59 19.53 13.48
CA CYS A 343 4.40 18.08 13.49
C CYS A 343 5.74 17.33 13.37
N VAL A 344 6.63 17.76 12.48
CA VAL A 344 7.97 17.20 12.32
C VAL A 344 8.78 17.34 13.62
N GLU A 345 8.77 18.52 14.24
CA GLU A 345 9.42 18.76 15.54
C GLU A 345 8.85 17.85 16.64
N ARG A 346 7.54 17.63 16.65
CA ARG A 346 6.88 16.72 17.59
C ARG A 346 7.31 15.27 17.38
N ILE A 347 7.39 14.80 16.13
CA ILE A 347 7.86 13.45 15.80
C ILE A 347 9.30 13.27 16.28
N ILE A 348 10.21 14.20 15.97
CA ILE A 348 11.61 14.14 16.39
C ILE A 348 11.72 14.14 17.93
N SER A 349 10.92 14.95 18.61
CA SER A 349 10.87 14.99 20.07
C SER A 349 10.41 13.67 20.68
N ILE A 350 9.37 13.04 20.11
CA ILE A 350 8.86 11.75 20.59
C ILE A 350 9.86 10.62 20.30
N ASN A 351 10.43 10.58 19.09
CA ASN A 351 11.46 9.60 18.72
C ASN A 351 12.73 9.70 19.57
N GLY A 352 13.06 10.90 20.06
CA GLY A 352 14.18 11.13 20.97
C GLY A 352 13.98 10.61 22.40
N ARG A 353 12.80 10.07 22.73
CA ARG A 353 12.55 9.40 24.01
C ARG A 353 13.13 7.99 23.95
N ASP A 354 13.95 7.61 24.93
CA ASP A 354 14.44 6.23 25.06
C ASP A 354 13.35 5.34 25.69
N ASP A 355 12.25 5.16 24.96
CA ASP A 355 11.06 4.43 25.40
C ASP A 355 10.67 3.36 24.36
N LYS A 356 10.29 2.17 24.85
CA LYS A 356 9.77 1.07 24.00
C LYS A 356 8.39 1.38 23.41
N ASP A 357 7.65 2.30 24.02
CA ASP A 357 6.29 2.67 23.65
C ASP A 357 6.21 3.99 22.86
N VAL A 358 7.32 4.43 22.26
CA VAL A 358 7.39 5.60 21.36
C VAL A 358 6.27 5.59 20.31
N TRP A 359 5.96 4.43 19.73
CA TRP A 359 4.90 4.26 18.74
C TRP A 359 3.52 4.69 19.24
N LYS A 360 3.21 4.50 20.54
CA LYS A 360 1.94 4.95 21.14
C LYS A 360 1.86 6.47 21.19
N GLY A 361 2.97 7.12 21.52
CA GLY A 361 3.10 8.57 21.48
C GLY A 361 2.94 9.12 20.07
N LEU A 362 3.53 8.45 19.07
CA LEU A 362 3.36 8.83 17.65
C LEU A 362 1.90 8.67 17.19
N LEU A 363 1.24 7.56 17.52
CA LEU A 363 -0.18 7.38 17.20
C LEU A 363 -1.07 8.42 17.88
N THR A 364 -0.84 8.68 19.17
CA THR A 364 -1.73 9.54 19.97
C THR A 364 -1.48 11.02 19.70
N ASP A 365 -0.23 11.46 19.84
CA ASP A 365 0.12 12.88 19.88
C ASP A 365 0.36 13.47 18.47
N VAL A 366 0.67 12.63 17.48
CA VAL A 366 0.95 13.07 16.10
C VAL A 366 -0.20 12.70 15.18
N LEU A 367 -0.56 11.42 15.10
CA LEU A 367 -1.60 10.96 14.16
C LEU A 367 -3.03 11.12 14.67
N GLY A 368 -3.24 11.32 15.97
CA GLY A 368 -4.58 11.43 16.57
C GLY A 368 -5.35 10.12 16.60
N LEU A 369 -4.64 9.00 16.51
CA LEU A 369 -5.16 7.64 16.48
C LEU A 369 -4.95 6.92 17.81
N GLY A 370 -4.93 7.66 18.93
CA GLY A 370 -4.77 7.07 20.27
C GLY A 370 -5.86 6.03 20.59
N HIS A 371 -7.05 6.20 20.03
CA HIS A 371 -8.16 5.24 20.14
C HIS A 371 -7.89 3.88 19.46
N ARG A 372 -6.83 3.77 18.65
CA ARG A 372 -6.38 2.53 17.98
C ARG A 372 -5.29 1.78 18.73
N VAL A 373 -4.72 2.38 19.78
CA VAL A 373 -3.62 1.77 20.54
C VAL A 373 -3.99 0.38 21.08
N PRO A 374 -5.17 0.16 21.69
CA PRO A 374 -5.53 -1.17 22.21
C PRO A 374 -5.55 -2.27 21.13
N GLN A 375 -6.07 -1.96 19.93
CA GLN A 375 -6.09 -2.91 18.81
C GLN A 375 -4.68 -3.26 18.33
N TRP A 376 -3.79 -2.26 18.26
CA TRP A 376 -2.39 -2.50 17.92
C TRP A 376 -1.65 -3.31 18.99
N GLU A 377 -1.89 -3.05 20.27
CA GLU A 377 -1.31 -3.87 21.33
C GLU A 377 -1.73 -5.33 21.22
N GLU A 378 -3.00 -5.60 20.88
CA GLU A 378 -3.46 -6.97 20.66
C GLU A 378 -2.82 -7.59 19.42
N GLN A 379 -2.76 -6.86 18.31
CA GLN A 379 -2.11 -7.34 17.09
C GLN A 379 -0.62 -7.67 17.31
N LEU A 380 0.09 -6.86 18.09
CA LEU A 380 1.49 -7.11 18.41
C LEU A 380 1.67 -8.39 19.24
N LYS A 381 0.73 -8.70 20.16
CA LYS A 381 0.74 -9.99 20.87
C LYS A 381 0.46 -11.16 19.93
N CYS A 382 -0.39 -10.99 18.91
CA CYS A 382 -0.58 -12.01 17.88
C CYS A 382 0.75 -12.32 17.16
N PHE A 383 1.50 -11.28 16.76
CA PHE A 383 2.82 -11.48 16.15
C PHE A 383 3.81 -12.18 17.10
N GLU A 384 3.80 -11.87 18.40
CA GLU A 384 4.64 -12.56 19.38
C GLU A 384 4.31 -14.06 19.48
N ARG A 385 3.07 -14.47 19.16
CA ARG A 385 2.63 -15.87 19.09
C ARG A 385 2.88 -16.53 17.72
N GLY A 386 3.40 -15.80 16.74
CA GLY A 386 3.59 -16.29 15.37
C GLY A 386 2.34 -16.21 14.48
N GLU A 387 1.28 -15.54 14.94
CA GLU A 387 0.06 -15.31 14.16
C GLU A 387 0.22 -14.04 13.31
N TYR A 388 0.83 -14.17 12.12
CA TYR A 388 1.18 -13.02 11.29
C TYR A 388 0.04 -12.56 10.35
N ILE A 389 -0.72 -13.49 9.78
CA ILE A 389 -1.84 -13.19 8.89
C ILE A 389 -3.14 -13.67 9.57
N SER A 390 -4.00 -12.71 9.87
CA SER A 390 -5.25 -12.98 10.60
C SER A 390 -6.21 -13.87 9.80
N HIS A 391 -6.91 -14.75 10.53
CA HIS A 391 -7.90 -15.70 10.02
C HIS A 391 -7.37 -16.86 9.16
N LEU A 392 -6.06 -17.10 9.11
CA LEU A 392 -5.54 -18.37 8.57
C LEU A 392 -5.52 -19.48 9.63
N ASP A 393 -5.64 -20.73 9.20
CA ASP A 393 -5.35 -21.92 10.01
C ASP A 393 -3.86 -22.30 9.96
N ASP A 394 -3.51 -23.41 10.63
CA ASP A 394 -2.12 -23.89 10.72
C ASP A 394 -1.58 -24.37 9.36
N GLU A 395 -2.47 -24.64 8.40
CA GLU A 395 -2.14 -24.95 7.02
C GLU A 395 -2.09 -23.68 6.14
N LEU A 396 -2.18 -22.48 6.72
CA LEU A 396 -2.25 -21.20 6.00
C LEU A 396 -3.48 -21.07 5.07
N LEU A 397 -4.57 -21.77 5.38
CA LEU A 397 -5.84 -21.65 4.65
C LEU A 397 -6.78 -20.71 5.39
N LEU A 398 -7.51 -19.90 4.62
CA LEU A 398 -8.49 -18.96 5.15
C LEU A 398 -9.61 -19.72 5.86
N LYS A 399 -9.80 -19.40 7.15
CA LYS A 399 -10.88 -19.94 7.96
C LYS A 399 -12.22 -19.38 7.51
N CYS A 400 -13.12 -20.28 7.13
CA CYS A 400 -14.53 -19.95 6.90
C CYS A 400 -15.14 -19.29 8.15
N LEU A 401 -16.05 -18.36 7.93
CA LEU A 401 -16.80 -17.66 8.99
C LEU A 401 -17.75 -18.57 9.76
#